data_AF-A0A7C5N9H1-F1
#
_entry.id   AF-A0A7C5N9H1-F1
#
_cell.length_a   1.000
_cell.length_b   1.000
_cell.length_c   1.000
_cell.angle_alpha   90.00
_cell.angle_beta   90.00
_cell.angle_gamma   90.00
#
_symmetry.space_group_name_H-M   'P 1'
#
loop_
_entity.id
_entity.type
_entity.pdbx_description
1 polymer ?
#
loop_
_entity_poly.entity_id
_entity_poly.type
_entity_poly.pdbx_seq_one_letter_code
_entity_poly.pdbx_strand_id
1 'polypeptide(L)'
;MTNRLPWWMGGILMAGLLLLTFSVFGADRPIGASTYVPYFADIVFDLDAEKYPYLKEIANAGAWEGVMLMGALFGGFVTSVFLTKSFRLSLIPSGWKKYKNNSIVSRLIWSFVAGFMMIIGARLAGGCTSGHFMSGMSQLAISSMVFGTVVMIALVITGRFFYNVKEK
;
A
#
# COMPACT_ATOMS: atom_id res chain seq x y z
N MET A 1 -4.16 25.71 12.57
CA MET A 1 -3.73 24.59 13.44
C MET A 1 -4.35 23.31 12.89
N THR A 2 -3.58 22.43 12.26
CA THR A 2 -4.10 21.12 11.84
C THR A 2 -4.46 20.32 13.07
N ASN A 3 -5.76 20.06 13.29
CA ASN A 3 -6.23 19.04 14.23
C ASN A 3 -5.71 17.68 13.76
N ARG A 4 -4.50 17.32 14.20
CA ARG A 4 -3.95 16.00 13.91
C ARG A 4 -4.60 15.02 14.86
N LEU A 5 -5.13 13.93 14.29
CA LEU A 5 -5.64 12.82 15.08
C LEU A 5 -4.54 12.33 16.03
N PRO A 6 -4.77 12.26 17.35
CA PRO A 6 -3.81 11.64 18.24
C PRO A 6 -3.63 10.16 17.88
N TRP A 7 -2.40 9.66 18.08
CA TRP A 7 -1.98 8.32 17.66
C TRP A 7 -2.88 7.21 18.22
N TRP A 8 -3.33 7.35 19.47
CA TRP A 8 -4.18 6.37 20.13
C TRP A 8 -5.55 6.26 19.46
N MET A 9 -6.12 7.37 19.02
CA MET A 9 -7.41 7.37 18.32
C MET A 9 -7.26 6.77 16.91
N GLY A 10 -6.15 7.05 16.23
CA GLY A 10 -5.82 6.36 14.97
C GLY A 10 -5.68 4.84 15.15
N GLY A 11 -5.06 4.41 16.25
CA GLY A 11 -4.94 3.00 16.63
C GLY A 11 -6.30 2.34 16.87
N ILE A 12 -7.18 2.97 17.65
CA ILE A 12 -8.54 2.47 17.91
C ILE A 12 -9.35 2.35 16.62
N LEU A 13 -9.31 3.37 15.76
CA LEU A 13 -10.04 3.36 14.49
C LEU A 13 -9.50 2.26 13.55
N MET A 14 -8.18 2.06 13.49
CA MET A 14 -7.61 0.97 12.70
C MET A 14 -7.91 -0.42 13.28
N ALA A 15 -7.91 -0.58 14.59
CA ALA A 15 -8.33 -1.82 15.23
C ALA A 15 -9.81 -2.12 14.90
N GLY A 16 -10.68 -1.11 14.97
CA GLY A 16 -12.07 -1.23 14.56
C GLY A 16 -12.23 -1.63 13.09
N LEU A 17 -11.44 -1.02 12.19
CA LEU A 17 -11.42 -1.40 10.77
C LEU A 17 -10.99 -2.86 10.59
N LEU A 18 -9.90 -3.27 11.23
CA LEU A 18 -9.38 -4.65 11.15
C LEU A 18 -10.41 -5.66 11.66
N LEU A 19 -11.03 -5.39 12.82
CA LEU A 19 -12.09 -6.22 13.38
C LEU A 19 -13.28 -6.33 12.43
N LEU A 20 -13.69 -5.22 11.80
CA LEU A 20 -14.77 -5.25 10.81
C LEU A 20 -14.38 -6.09 9.59
N THR A 21 -13.16 -5.95 9.09
CA THR A 21 -12.71 -6.75 7.93
C THR A 21 -12.59 -8.24 8.24
N PHE A 22 -12.16 -8.61 9.44
CA PHE A 22 -12.09 -10.00 9.90
C PHE A 22 -13.45 -10.58 10.29
N SER A 23 -14.44 -9.74 10.57
CA SER A 23 -15.77 -10.18 10.96
C SER A 23 -16.55 -10.72 9.77
N VAL A 24 -17.34 -11.77 10.01
CA VAL A 24 -18.33 -12.33 9.07
C VAL A 24 -19.37 -11.29 8.64
N PHE A 25 -19.64 -10.30 9.50
CA PHE A 25 -20.53 -9.18 9.19
C PHE A 25 -19.92 -8.12 8.26
N GLY A 26 -18.60 -8.14 8.10
CA GLY A 26 -17.89 -7.21 7.22
C GLY A 26 -17.41 -7.91 5.96
N ALA A 27 -16.12 -8.23 5.90
CA ALA A 27 -15.48 -8.76 4.69
C ALA A 27 -15.12 -10.24 4.77
N ASP A 28 -15.11 -10.82 5.99
CA ASP A 28 -14.63 -12.17 6.30
C ASP A 28 -13.24 -12.49 5.71
N ARG A 29 -12.39 -11.47 5.60
CA ARG A 29 -11.05 -11.61 4.98
C ARG A 29 -10.10 -10.49 5.40
N PRO A 30 -8.77 -10.74 5.39
CA PRO A 30 -7.79 -9.73 5.73
C PRO A 30 -7.74 -8.57 4.72
N ILE A 31 -7.17 -7.45 5.17
CA ILE A 31 -6.90 -6.30 4.31
C ILE A 31 -5.76 -6.67 3.36
N GLY A 32 -5.84 -6.24 2.11
CA GLY A 32 -4.84 -6.51 1.07
C GLY A 32 -4.79 -5.36 0.07
N ALA A 33 -3.78 -5.37 -0.80
CA ALA A 33 -3.66 -4.37 -1.87
C ALA A 33 -2.83 -4.88 -3.05
N SER A 34 -1.86 -5.76 -2.80
CA SER A 34 -0.94 -6.22 -3.85
C SER A 34 -1.58 -7.15 -4.88
N THR A 35 -2.64 -7.86 -4.52
CA THR A 35 -3.35 -8.82 -5.39
C THR A 35 -4.22 -8.11 -6.41
N TYR A 36 -4.69 -6.91 -6.09
CA TYR A 36 -5.42 -6.04 -7.01
C TYR A 36 -4.59 -5.69 -8.26
N VAL A 37 -3.26 -5.57 -8.16
CA VAL A 37 -2.43 -5.18 -9.31
C VAL A 37 -2.44 -6.22 -10.44
N PRO A 38 -2.12 -7.51 -10.20
CA PRO A 38 -2.24 -8.53 -11.24
C PRO A 38 -3.70 -8.76 -11.67
N TYR A 39 -4.68 -8.58 -10.77
CA TYR A 39 -6.11 -8.63 -11.12
C TYR A 39 -6.52 -7.48 -12.06
N PHE A 40 -6.00 -6.27 -11.84
CA PHE A 40 -6.24 -5.14 -12.73
C PHE A 40 -5.54 -5.33 -14.08
N ALA A 41 -4.35 -5.93 -14.09
CA ALA A 41 -3.68 -6.30 -15.34
C ALA A 41 -4.50 -7.32 -16.15
N ASP A 42 -5.09 -8.30 -15.49
CA ASP A 42 -6.02 -9.26 -16.11
C ASP A 42 -7.18 -8.54 -16.82
N ILE A 43 -7.86 -7.61 -16.13
CA ILE A 43 -8.95 -6.81 -16.71
C ILE A 43 -8.47 -5.97 -17.92
N VAL A 44 -7.29 -5.37 -17.83
CA VAL A 44 -6.78 -4.46 -18.87
C VAL A 44 -6.30 -5.19 -20.11
N PHE A 45 -5.68 -6.36 -19.93
CA PHE A 45 -5.06 -7.13 -21.02
C PHE A 45 -5.88 -8.33 -21.48
N ASP A 46 -7.04 -8.58 -20.86
CA ASP A 46 -7.95 -9.70 -21.15
C ASP A 46 -7.18 -11.03 -21.18
N LEU A 47 -6.53 -11.35 -20.07
CA LEU A 47 -5.64 -12.51 -20.01
C LEU A 47 -6.45 -13.81 -19.88
N ASP A 48 -5.99 -14.85 -20.57
CA ASP A 48 -6.65 -16.15 -20.53
C ASP A 48 -6.35 -16.90 -19.22
N ALA A 49 -7.39 -17.10 -18.41
CA ALA A 49 -7.34 -17.84 -17.15
C ALA A 49 -7.07 -19.34 -17.32
N GLU A 50 -7.27 -19.93 -18.51
CA GLU A 50 -6.86 -21.31 -18.81
C GLU A 50 -5.35 -21.41 -19.02
N LYS A 51 -4.76 -20.40 -19.67
CA LYS A 51 -3.31 -20.31 -19.88
C LYS A 51 -2.56 -19.93 -18.60
N TYR A 52 -3.15 -19.09 -17.75
CA TYR A 52 -2.53 -18.62 -16.52
C TYR A 52 -3.38 -18.98 -15.29
N PRO A 53 -3.16 -20.16 -14.68
CA PRO A 53 -3.94 -20.63 -13.52
C PRO A 53 -3.92 -19.65 -12.33
N TYR A 54 -2.84 -18.89 -12.19
CA TYR A 54 -2.69 -17.86 -11.16
C TYR A 54 -3.82 -16.81 -11.18
N LEU A 55 -4.40 -16.52 -12.34
CA LEU A 55 -5.52 -15.58 -12.48
C LEU A 55 -6.76 -16.05 -11.72
N LYS A 56 -7.01 -17.36 -11.69
CA LYS A 56 -8.11 -17.98 -10.95
C LYS A 56 -7.92 -17.85 -9.44
N GLU A 57 -6.68 -17.96 -8.97
CA GLU A 57 -6.34 -17.85 -7.54
C GLU A 57 -6.56 -16.41 -7.03
N ILE A 58 -6.24 -15.41 -7.86
CA ILE A 58 -6.33 -14.00 -7.46
C ILE A 58 -7.69 -13.36 -7.71
N ALA A 59 -8.59 -13.96 -8.50
CA ALA A 59 -9.84 -13.33 -8.94
C ALA A 59 -10.68 -12.77 -7.77
N ASN A 60 -10.97 -13.60 -6.77
CA ASN A 60 -11.80 -13.21 -5.63
C ASN A 60 -11.10 -12.21 -4.70
N ALA A 61 -9.81 -12.42 -4.43
CA ALA A 61 -9.02 -11.56 -3.55
C ALA A 61 -8.77 -10.19 -4.20
N GLY A 62 -8.36 -10.18 -5.47
CA GLY A 62 -8.09 -8.99 -6.26
C GLY A 62 -9.33 -8.12 -6.49
N ALA A 63 -10.48 -8.72 -6.81
CA ALA A 63 -11.73 -7.99 -6.95
C ALA A 63 -12.11 -7.24 -5.65
N TRP A 64 -11.99 -7.91 -4.51
CA TRP A 64 -12.25 -7.31 -3.20
C TRP A 64 -11.26 -6.22 -2.83
N GLU A 65 -9.96 -6.46 -3.02
CA GLU A 65 -8.94 -5.45 -2.80
C GLU A 65 -9.21 -4.22 -3.67
N GLY A 66 -9.72 -4.39 -4.89
CA GLY A 66 -10.16 -3.29 -5.76
C GLY A 66 -11.26 -2.43 -5.14
N VAL A 67 -12.33 -3.05 -4.61
CA VAL A 67 -13.41 -2.34 -3.91
C VAL A 67 -12.88 -1.58 -2.70
N MET A 68 -12.02 -2.23 -1.91
CA MET A 68 -11.40 -1.63 -0.73
C MET A 68 -10.50 -0.45 -1.08
N LEU A 69 -9.65 -0.58 -2.10
CA LEU A 69 -8.75 0.48 -2.55
C LEU A 69 -9.53 1.68 -3.11
N MET A 70 -10.62 1.43 -3.83
CA MET A 70 -11.55 2.49 -4.26
C MET A 70 -12.20 3.19 -3.06
N GLY A 71 -12.64 2.43 -2.06
CA GLY A 71 -13.17 2.99 -0.81
C GLY A 71 -12.13 3.83 -0.06
N ALA A 72 -10.88 3.36 0.03
CA ALA A 72 -9.77 4.07 0.66
C ALA A 72 -9.42 5.37 -0.10
N LEU A 73 -9.40 5.32 -1.44
CA LEU A 73 -9.20 6.49 -2.29
C LEU A 73 -10.30 7.53 -2.08
N PHE A 74 -11.56 7.09 -2.11
CA PHE A 74 -12.72 7.98 -1.93
C PHE A 74 -12.76 8.56 -0.51
N GLY A 75 -12.58 7.75 0.53
CA GLY A 75 -12.56 8.20 1.92
C GLY A 75 -11.39 9.17 2.20
N GLY A 76 -10.22 8.90 1.63
CA GLY A 76 -9.07 9.80 1.68
C GLY A 76 -9.35 11.13 0.97
N PHE A 77 -9.96 11.07 -0.21
CA PHE A 77 -10.36 12.26 -0.97
C PHE A 77 -11.35 13.13 -0.19
N VAL A 78 -12.48 12.56 0.27
CA VAL A 78 -13.49 13.27 1.07
C VAL A 78 -12.88 13.88 2.32
N THR A 79 -12.05 13.11 3.05
CA THR A 79 -11.35 13.61 4.26
C THR A 79 -10.39 14.74 3.94
N SER A 80 -9.65 14.65 2.83
CA SER A 80 -8.68 15.67 2.41
C SER A 80 -9.33 16.99 1.99
N VAL A 81 -10.51 16.91 1.36
CA VAL A 81 -11.22 18.08 0.81
C VAL A 81 -12.09 18.75 1.88
N PHE A 82 -12.91 17.98 2.60
CA PHE A 82 -13.96 18.54 3.44
C PHE A 82 -13.57 18.68 4.92
N LEU A 83 -12.84 17.70 5.48
CA LEU A 83 -12.52 17.69 6.91
C LEU A 83 -11.20 18.41 7.19
N THR A 84 -10.12 17.97 6.56
CA THR A 84 -8.77 18.46 6.84
C THR A 84 -8.38 19.66 5.97
N LYS A 85 -9.11 19.91 4.87
CA LYS A 85 -8.82 20.96 3.88
C LYS A 85 -7.36 20.96 3.44
N SER A 86 -6.74 19.78 3.35
CA SER A 86 -5.33 19.58 3.02
C SER A 86 -5.12 19.03 1.61
N PHE A 87 -6.15 19.02 0.77
CA PHE A 87 -6.05 18.58 -0.62
C PHE A 87 -5.04 19.44 -1.40
N ARG A 88 -4.06 18.79 -2.00
CA ARG A 88 -3.05 19.44 -2.85
C ARG A 88 -2.56 18.48 -3.93
N LEU A 89 -2.46 18.98 -5.16
CA LEU A 89 -1.79 18.27 -6.25
C LEU A 89 -0.31 18.67 -6.26
N SER A 90 0.57 17.72 -5.97
CA SER A 90 2.01 17.93 -5.95
C SER A 90 2.71 16.76 -6.64
N LEU A 91 3.25 17.03 -7.83
CA LEU A 91 3.98 16.04 -8.63
C LEU A 91 5.41 15.80 -8.10
N ILE A 92 5.97 16.78 -7.39
CA ILE A 92 7.31 16.71 -6.81
C ILE A 92 7.18 16.88 -5.29
N PRO A 93 7.33 15.78 -4.53
CA PRO A 93 7.39 15.85 -3.07
C PRO A 93 8.57 16.69 -2.60
N SER A 94 8.41 17.39 -1.46
CA SER A 94 9.47 18.21 -0.86
C SER A 94 10.78 17.43 -0.63
N GLY A 95 10.70 16.16 -0.21
CA GLY A 95 11.87 15.30 -0.05
C GLY A 95 12.61 15.01 -1.35
N TRP A 96 11.90 14.88 -2.47
CA TRP A 96 12.54 14.69 -3.78
C TRP A 96 13.30 15.95 -4.21
N LYS A 97 12.68 17.12 -4.04
CA LYS A 97 13.28 18.41 -4.33
C LYS A 97 14.55 18.65 -3.51
N LYS A 98 14.54 18.26 -2.24
CA LYS A 98 15.67 18.45 -1.30
C LYS A 98 16.88 17.54 -1.59
N TYR A 99 16.63 16.27 -1.88
CA TYR A 99 17.72 15.26 -1.93
C TYR A 99 18.09 14.78 -3.34
N LYS A 100 17.29 15.11 -4.37
CA LYS A 100 17.50 14.59 -5.73
C LYS A 100 17.56 15.70 -6.79
N ASN A 101 16.40 16.17 -7.25
CA ASN A 101 16.30 17.18 -8.31
C ASN A 101 14.87 17.78 -8.35
N ASN A 102 14.65 18.75 -9.23
CA ASN A 102 13.34 19.36 -9.48
C ASN A 102 12.68 18.88 -10.79
N SER A 103 13.09 17.72 -11.32
CA SER A 103 12.57 17.16 -12.59
C SER A 103 11.40 16.21 -12.34
N ILE A 104 10.27 16.49 -12.98
CA ILE A 104 9.05 15.66 -12.93
C ILE A 104 9.31 14.29 -13.58
N VAL A 105 9.97 14.27 -14.74
CA VAL A 105 10.26 13.03 -15.48
C VAL A 105 11.14 12.09 -14.66
N SER A 106 12.19 12.64 -14.04
CA SER A 106 13.07 11.86 -13.17
C SER A 106 12.29 11.22 -12.01
N ARG A 107 11.42 11.99 -11.35
CA ARG A 107 10.58 11.50 -10.26
C ARG A 107 9.64 10.38 -10.70
N LEU A 108 9.01 10.53 -11.87
CA LEU A 108 8.06 9.56 -12.42
C LEU A 108 8.74 8.23 -12.77
N ILE A 109 9.90 8.27 -13.44
CA ILE A 109 10.68 7.08 -13.77
C ILE A 109 11.05 6.32 -12.49
N TRP A 110 11.54 7.03 -11.47
CA TRP A 110 11.88 6.41 -10.18
C TRP A 110 10.67 5.84 -9.44
N SER A 111 9.52 6.53 -9.45
CA SER A 111 8.26 5.97 -8.91
C SER A 111 7.88 4.67 -9.60
N PHE A 112 7.96 4.65 -10.93
CA PHE A 112 7.53 3.52 -11.73
C PHE A 112 8.42 2.29 -11.46
N VAL A 113 9.75 2.46 -11.54
CA VAL A 113 10.70 1.37 -11.29
C VAL A 113 10.58 0.85 -9.84
N ALA A 114 10.47 1.75 -8.87
CA ALA A 114 10.30 1.36 -7.47
C ALA A 114 8.96 0.65 -7.23
N GLY A 115 7.87 1.12 -7.85
CA GLY A 115 6.56 0.49 -7.78
C GLY A 115 6.56 -0.91 -8.40
N PHE A 116 7.19 -1.06 -9.56
CA PHE A 116 7.36 -2.36 -10.21
C PHE A 116 8.11 -3.36 -9.32
N MET A 117 9.26 -2.96 -8.77
CA MET A 117 10.02 -3.79 -7.82
C MET A 117 9.21 -4.11 -6.56
N MET A 118 8.44 -3.15 -6.05
CA MET A 118 7.62 -3.32 -4.85
C MET A 118 6.50 -4.33 -5.07
N ILE A 119 5.81 -4.30 -6.22
CA ILE A 119 4.75 -5.26 -6.53
C ILE A 119 5.30 -6.66 -6.72
N ILE A 120 6.41 -6.81 -7.44
CA ILE A 120 7.09 -8.11 -7.57
C ILE A 120 7.47 -8.65 -6.20
N GLY A 121 8.13 -7.84 -5.37
CA GLY A 121 8.53 -8.23 -4.01
C GLY A 121 7.33 -8.60 -3.14
N ALA A 122 6.25 -7.83 -3.17
CA ALA A 122 5.03 -8.11 -2.41
C ALA A 122 4.38 -9.43 -2.83
N ARG A 123 4.33 -9.75 -4.12
CA ARG A 123 3.76 -11.01 -4.59
C ARG A 123 4.67 -12.20 -4.31
N LEU A 124 5.98 -12.04 -4.42
CA LEU A 124 6.95 -13.08 -4.02
C LEU A 124 6.90 -13.38 -2.52
N ALA A 125 6.67 -12.36 -1.69
CA ALA A 125 6.52 -12.51 -0.24
C ALA A 125 5.13 -13.03 0.19
N GLY A 126 4.19 -13.21 -0.74
CA GLY A 126 2.82 -13.61 -0.43
C GLY A 126 1.96 -12.51 0.21
N GLY A 127 2.42 -11.25 0.18
CA GLY A 127 1.64 -10.10 0.61
C GLY A 127 2.44 -8.80 0.75
N CYS A 128 1.72 -7.68 0.86
CA CYS A 128 2.28 -6.36 1.12
C CYS A 128 2.14 -5.95 2.59
N THR A 129 2.52 -4.71 2.93
CA THR A 129 2.41 -4.18 4.29
C THR A 129 0.97 -4.21 4.84
N SER A 130 -0.07 -4.01 4.02
CA SER A 130 -1.44 -4.07 4.53
C SER A 130 -1.87 -5.49 4.90
N GLY A 131 -1.58 -6.48 4.06
CA GLY A 131 -1.97 -7.87 4.33
C GLY A 131 -0.99 -8.62 5.23
N HIS A 132 0.28 -8.66 4.86
CA HIS A 132 1.26 -9.49 5.54
C HIS A 132 1.84 -8.82 6.79
N PHE A 133 1.74 -7.50 6.94
CA PHE A 133 2.17 -6.79 8.16
C PHE A 133 0.99 -6.38 9.05
N MET A 134 0.03 -5.57 8.57
CA MET A 134 -1.07 -5.11 9.44
C MET A 134 -2.05 -6.23 9.81
N SER A 135 -2.60 -6.95 8.82
CA SER A 135 -3.52 -8.06 9.11
C SER A 135 -2.81 -9.29 9.68
N GLY A 136 -1.60 -9.59 9.23
CA GLY A 136 -0.86 -10.75 9.71
C GLY A 136 -0.29 -10.59 11.13
N MET A 137 0.23 -9.41 11.51
CA MET A 137 0.69 -9.21 12.89
C MET A 137 -0.46 -9.16 13.90
N SER A 138 -1.64 -8.65 13.53
CA SER A 138 -2.80 -8.68 14.44
C SER A 138 -3.28 -10.11 14.72
N GLN A 139 -3.00 -11.06 13.83
CA GLN A 139 -3.23 -12.49 14.00
C GLN A 139 -2.05 -13.22 14.67
N LEU A 140 -1.00 -12.50 15.08
CA LEU A 140 0.24 -13.07 15.64
C LEU A 140 0.93 -14.09 14.72
N ALA A 141 0.78 -13.94 13.40
CA ALA A 141 1.42 -14.83 12.45
C ALA A 141 2.95 -14.67 12.49
N ILE A 142 3.66 -15.78 12.66
CA ILE A 142 5.13 -15.79 12.75
C ILE A 142 5.75 -15.29 11.44
N SER A 143 5.19 -15.68 10.29
CA SER A 143 5.62 -15.21 8.97
C SER A 143 5.56 -13.68 8.85
N SER A 144 4.52 -13.08 9.41
CA SER A 144 4.32 -11.63 9.44
C SER A 144 5.31 -10.90 10.34
N MET A 145 5.69 -11.49 11.47
CA MET A 145 6.73 -10.94 12.34
C MET A 145 8.08 -10.92 11.62
N VAL A 146 8.46 -12.04 11.00
CA VAL A 146 9.70 -12.14 10.21
C VAL A 146 9.69 -11.15 9.05
N PHE A 147 8.61 -11.12 8.26
CA PHE A 147 8.44 -10.19 7.17
C PHE A 147 8.57 -8.74 7.64
N GLY A 148 7.89 -8.39 8.74
CA GLY A 148 7.94 -7.06 9.33
C GLY A 148 9.34 -6.63 9.74
N THR A 149 10.09 -7.51 10.41
CA THR A 149 11.48 -7.23 10.79
C THR A 149 12.35 -7.00 9.56
N VAL A 150 12.26 -7.87 8.55
CA VAL A 150 13.07 -7.76 7.33
C VAL A 150 12.74 -6.47 6.55
N VAL A 151 11.45 -6.15 6.38
CA VAL A 151 11.00 -4.94 5.70
C VAL A 151 11.46 -3.69 6.45
N MET A 152 11.40 -3.68 7.78
CA MET A 152 11.87 -2.55 8.58
C MET A 152 13.39 -2.33 8.46
N ILE A 153 14.18 -3.41 8.50
CA ILE A 153 15.63 -3.33 8.28
C ILE A 153 15.92 -2.82 6.87
N ALA A 154 15.29 -3.40 5.85
CA ALA A 154 15.45 -3.01 4.46
C ALA A 154 15.05 -1.54 4.23
N LEU A 155 13.98 -1.07 4.88
CA LEU A 155 13.53 0.33 4.81
C LEU A 155 14.58 1.28 5.37
N VAL A 156 15.15 0.98 6.54
CA VAL A 156 16.19 1.83 7.15
C VAL A 156 17.45 1.86 6.30
N ILE A 157 17.91 0.70 5.83
CA ILE A 157 19.10 0.59 4.98
C ILE A 157 18.89 1.33 3.66
N THR A 158 17.79 1.03 2.96
CA THR A 158 17.47 1.66 1.67
C THR A 158 17.26 3.15 1.83
N GLY A 159 16.55 3.59 2.88
CA GLY A 159 16.35 5.00 3.18
C GLY A 159 17.68 5.73 3.40
N ARG A 160 18.61 5.11 4.14
CA ARG A 160 19.96 5.65 4.32
C ARG A 160 20.67 5.76 2.98
N PHE A 161 20.80 4.69 2.19
CA PHE A 161 21.49 4.77 0.90
C PHE A 161 20.82 5.72 -0.10
N PHE A 162 19.49 5.73 -0.15
CA PHE A 162 18.73 6.52 -1.10
C PHE A 162 18.83 8.02 -0.80
N TYR A 163 18.80 8.42 0.47
CA TYR A 163 18.88 9.82 0.88
C TYR A 163 20.28 10.28 1.32
N ASN A 164 21.29 9.40 1.35
CA ASN A 164 22.69 9.76 1.64
C ASN A 164 23.37 10.43 0.44
N VAL A 165 22.76 11.49 -0.05
CA VAL A 165 23.32 12.41 -1.04
C VAL A 165 23.33 13.78 -0.38
N LYS A 166 24.41 14.56 -0.54
CA LYS A 166 24.45 15.95 -0.07
C LYS A 166 23.22 16.70 -0.58
N GLU A 167 22.61 17.50 0.28
CA GLU A 167 21.50 18.39 -0.10
C GLU A 167 21.93 19.19 -1.34
N LYS A 168 21.09 19.18 -2.38
CA LYS A 168 21.37 19.83 -3.66
C LYS A 168 20.57 21.11 -3.81
#